data_AF-A0A976DE75-F1
#
_entry.id   AF-A0A976DE75-F1
#
_cell.length_a   1.000
_cell.length_b   1.000
_cell.length_c   1.000
_cell.angle_alpha   90.00
_cell.angle_beta   90.00
_cell.angle_gamma   90.00
#
_symmetry.space_group_name_H-M   'P 1'
#
loop_
_entity.id
_entity.type
_entity.pdbx_description
1 polymer ?
#
loop_
_entity_poly.entity_id
_entity_poly.type
_entity_poly.pdbx_seq_one_letter_code
_entity_poly.pdbx_strand_id
1 'polypeptide(L)'
;MGEIFGLDGVGIAQLPQPLALLALREGRLKTLLPEHMLEGWQLFIHYPSRKQLPARVRAFVDFCVEHFGGHADLSADVSEFAV
;
A
#
# COMPACT_ATOMS: atom_id res chain seq x y z
N MET A 1 5.04 17.63 -6.11
CA MET A 1 4.15 17.49 -4.95
C MET A 1 2.76 17.21 -5.53
N GLY A 2 2.36 15.94 -5.61
CA GLY A 2 1.18 15.52 -6.37
C GLY A 2 -0.08 15.69 -5.53
N GLU A 3 -0.92 16.63 -5.94
CA GLU A 3 -2.29 16.76 -5.43
C GLU A 3 -3.04 15.45 -5.73
N ILE A 4 -3.58 14.81 -4.69
CA ILE A 4 -4.42 13.64 -4.86
C ILE A 4 -5.82 14.19 -5.11
N PHE A 5 -6.29 14.15 -6.36
CA PHE A 5 -7.54 14.78 -6.84
C PHE A 5 -8.83 14.46 -6.05
N GLY A 6 -8.80 13.47 -5.14
CA GLY A 6 -9.91 13.16 -4.24
C GLY A 6 -9.96 14.00 -2.95
N LEU A 7 -8.93 14.78 -2.63
CA LEU A 7 -8.83 15.49 -1.35
C LEU A 7 -9.66 16.78 -1.28
N ASP A 8 -9.96 17.40 -2.41
CA ASP A 8 -10.78 18.62 -2.48
C ASP A 8 -12.29 18.32 -2.48
N GLY A 9 -12.68 17.06 -2.28
CA GLY A 9 -14.09 16.64 -2.26
C GLY A 9 -14.79 16.71 -3.62
N VAL A 10 -14.04 16.77 -4.72
CA VAL A 10 -14.56 16.98 -6.08
C VAL A 10 -15.01 15.66 -6.74
N GLY A 11 -14.78 14.50 -6.11
CA GLY A 11 -15.25 13.23 -6.65
C GLY A 11 -14.76 11.98 -5.91
N ILE A 12 -14.98 10.83 -6.56
CA ILE A 12 -14.55 9.51 -6.11
C ILE A 12 -13.35 9.06 -6.96
N ALA A 13 -12.33 8.47 -6.33
CA ALA A 13 -11.16 7.96 -7.03
C ALA A 13 -10.75 6.59 -6.47
N GLN A 14 -10.27 5.71 -7.35
CA GLN A 14 -9.54 4.51 -6.93
C GLN A 14 -8.08 4.90 -6.72
N LEU A 15 -7.59 4.76 -5.49
CA LEU A 15 -6.25 5.14 -5.09
C LEU A 15 -5.50 3.90 -4.57
N PRO A 16 -4.19 3.79 -4.82
CA PRO A 16 -3.35 2.83 -4.12
C PRO A 16 -3.47 3.05 -2.61
N GLN A 17 -3.71 1.98 -1.86
CA GLN A 17 -3.90 2.03 -0.41
C GLN A 17 -2.81 2.83 0.34
N PRO A 18 -1.50 2.63 0.09
CA PRO A 18 -0.47 3.39 0.81
C PRO A 18 -0.56 4.91 0.61
N LEU A 19 -1.10 5.36 -0.53
CA LEU A 19 -1.29 6.77 -0.82
C LEU A 19 -2.54 7.33 -0.12
N ALA A 20 -3.59 6.52 0.03
CA ALA A 20 -4.84 6.93 0.65
C ALA A 20 -4.81 6.82 2.19
N LEU A 21 -3.99 5.93 2.75
CA LEU A 21 -4.06 5.55 4.17
C LEU A 21 -3.88 6.73 5.13
N LEU A 22 -2.98 7.67 4.82
CA LEU A 22 -2.79 8.88 5.63
C LEU A 22 -4.06 9.74 5.64
N ALA A 23 -4.65 9.98 4.47
CA ALA A 23 -5.85 10.79 4.35
C ALA A 23 -7.10 10.09 4.92
N LEU A 24 -7.17 8.75 4.87
CA LEU A 24 -8.19 7.95 5.54
C LEU A 24 -8.08 8.08 7.07
N ARG A 25 -6.87 7.93 7.63
CA ARG A 25 -6.60 8.10 9.07
C ARG A 25 -6.91 9.51 9.57
N GLU A 26 -6.64 10.52 8.76
CA GLU A 26 -6.94 11.93 9.06
C GLU A 26 -8.42 12.30 8.82
N GLY A 27 -9.24 11.37 8.33
CA GLY A 27 -10.67 11.60 8.04
C GLY A 27 -10.93 12.50 6.83
N ARG A 28 -9.91 12.79 6.01
CA ARG A 28 -10.02 13.56 4.75
C ARG A 28 -10.53 12.72 3.59
N LEU A 29 -10.37 11.40 3.66
CA LEU A 29 -10.98 10.43 2.75
C LEU A 29 -11.84 9.44 3.54
N LYS A 30 -12.75 8.78 2.81
CA LYS A 30 -13.59 7.70 3.32
C LYS A 30 -13.62 6.58 2.29
N THR A 31 -13.71 5.34 2.76
CA THR A 31 -13.85 4.18 1.88
C THR A 31 -15.29 4.07 1.39
N LEU A 32 -15.46 3.74 0.12
CA LEU A 32 -16.76 3.57 -0.52
C LEU A 32 -16.84 2.17 -1.14
N LEU A 33 -18.04 1.59 -1.14
CA LEU A 33 -18.33 0.25 -1.68
C LEU A 33 -17.42 -0.85 -1.09
N PRO A 34 -17.37 -1.02 0.26
CA PRO A 34 -16.48 -1.99 0.90
C PRO A 34 -16.72 -3.43 0.41
N GLU A 35 -17.95 -3.78 0.06
CA GLU A 35 -18.31 -5.10 -0.48
C GLU A 35 -17.84 -5.35 -1.93
N HIS A 36 -17.35 -4.32 -2.62
CA HIS A 36 -16.80 -4.41 -3.98
C HIS A 36 -15.27 -4.23 -4.03
N MET A 37 -14.61 -4.27 -2.87
CA MET A 37 -13.15 -4.14 -2.84
C MET A 37 -12.45 -5.38 -3.37
N LEU A 38 -11.41 -5.15 -4.16
CA LEU A 38 -10.49 -6.21 -4.59
C LEU A 38 -9.65 -6.66 -3.39
N GLU A 39 -9.26 -7.93 -3.39
CA GLU A 39 -8.31 -8.47 -2.41
C GLU A 39 -7.04 -7.60 -2.33
N GLY A 40 -6.52 -7.44 -1.12
CA GLY A 40 -5.40 -6.56 -0.82
C GLY A 40 -4.18 -6.80 -1.71
N TRP A 41 -3.42 -5.74 -1.96
CA TRP A 41 -2.25 -5.82 -2.83
C TRP A 41 -1.05 -6.45 -2.10
N GLN A 42 -0.33 -7.32 -2.78
CA GLN A 42 0.92 -7.90 -2.29
C GLN A 42 2.12 -7.17 -2.91
N LEU A 43 3.09 -6.81 -2.08
CA LEU A 43 4.36 -6.22 -2.53
C LEU A 43 5.41 -7.31 -2.74
N PHE A 44 6.01 -7.36 -3.93
CA PHE A 44 7.00 -8.37 -4.28
C PHE A 44 8.36 -7.73 -4.62
N ILE A 45 9.44 -8.38 -4.19
CA ILE A 45 10.79 -8.06 -4.64
C ILE A 45 11.17 -9.05 -5.74
N HIS A 46 11.38 -8.55 -6.95
CA HIS A 46 11.71 -9.38 -8.12
C HIS A 46 13.20 -9.28 -8.47
N TYR A 47 13.82 -10.43 -8.74
CA TYR A 47 15.22 -10.51 -9.17
C TYR A 47 15.45 -11.73 -10.08
N PRO A 48 16.44 -11.68 -10.99
CA PRO A 48 16.51 -12.59 -12.14
C PRO A 48 16.72 -14.07 -11.81
N SER A 49 17.41 -14.39 -10.70
CA SER A 49 17.72 -15.76 -10.30
C SER A 49 17.91 -15.87 -8.79
N ARG A 50 17.40 -16.95 -8.19
CA ARG A 50 17.71 -17.35 -6.80
C ARG A 50 19.03 -18.11 -6.68
N LYS A 51 19.60 -18.60 -7.79
CA LYS A 51 20.90 -19.26 -7.82
C LYS A 51 22.01 -18.22 -7.89
N GLN A 52 23.02 -18.35 -7.03
CA GLN A 52 24.20 -17.47 -6.96
C GLN A 52 23.82 -15.99 -6.79
N LEU A 53 22.88 -15.70 -5.89
CA LEU A 53 22.46 -14.32 -5.62
C LEU A 53 23.66 -13.52 -5.07
N PRO A 54 24.07 -12.41 -5.70
CA PRO A 54 25.17 -11.60 -5.19
C PRO A 54 24.89 -11.13 -3.76
N ALA A 55 25.91 -11.14 -2.90
CA ALA A 55 25.76 -10.83 -1.47
C ALA A 55 25.06 -9.47 -1.22
N ARG A 56 25.36 -8.45 -2.04
CA ARG A 56 24.69 -7.14 -1.99
C ARG A 56 23.18 -7.20 -2.21
N VAL A 57 22.71 -8.10 -3.09
CA VAL A 57 21.28 -8.27 -3.38
C VAL A 57 20.60 -8.99 -2.23
N ARG A 58 21.24 -10.02 -1.67
CA ARG A 58 20.74 -10.69 -0.45
C ARG A 58 20.57 -9.68 0.69
N ALA A 59 21.60 -8.90 0.97
CA ALA A 59 21.57 -7.90 2.03
C ALA A 59 20.43 -6.87 1.82
N PHE A 60 20.20 -6.42 0.59
CA PHE A 60 19.08 -5.53 0.29
C PHE A 60 17.72 -6.19 0.47
N VAL A 61 17.54 -7.43 0.02
CA VAL A 61 16.30 -8.18 0.24
C VAL A 61 16.03 -8.34 1.73
N ASP A 62 17.06 -8.61 2.52
CA ASP A 62 16.94 -8.83 3.97
C ASP A 62 16.51 -7.58 4.68
N PHE A 63 17.18 -6.48 4.35
CA PHE A 63 16.80 -5.15 4.80
C PHE A 63 15.32 -4.86 4.49
N CYS A 64 14.88 -5.08 3.26
CA CYS A 64 13.50 -4.83 2.88
C CYS A 64 12.50 -5.73 3.64
N VAL A 65 12.81 -7.02 3.77
CA VAL A 65 11.93 -7.96 4.51
C VAL A 65 11.87 -7.60 5.98
N GLU A 66 12.97 -7.19 6.60
CA GLU A 66 13.02 -6.76 8.00
C GLU A 66 12.19 -5.50 8.25
N HIS A 67 12.23 -4.52 7.33
CA HIS A 67 11.59 -3.22 7.53
C HIS A 67 10.15 -3.16 7.03
N PHE A 68 9.82 -3.93 5.98
CA PHE A 68 8.51 -3.90 5.34
C PHE A 68 7.72 -5.19 5.52
N GLY A 69 8.35 -6.29 5.92
CA GLY A 69 7.68 -7.57 6.15
C GLY A 69 6.65 -7.46 7.27
N GLY A 70 5.38 -7.65 6.94
CA GLY A 70 4.28 -7.55 7.91
C GLY A 70 4.01 -6.13 8.40
N HIS A 71 4.52 -5.10 7.72
CA HIS A 71 4.23 -3.71 8.07
C HIS A 71 2.72 -3.46 7.97
N ALA A 72 2.11 -2.99 9.05
CA ALA A 72 0.65 -2.86 9.18
C ALA A 72 0.01 -2.09 8.01
N ASP A 73 0.66 -1.04 7.53
CA ASP A 73 0.13 -0.21 6.44
C ASP A 73 0.08 -0.92 5.08
N LEU A 74 0.91 -1.95 4.88
CA LEU A 74 0.94 -2.74 3.64
C LEU A 74 -0.14 -3.82 3.60
N SER A 75 -0.72 -4.15 4.75
CA SER A 75 -1.81 -5.13 4.89
C SER A 75 -3.03 -4.54 5.59
N ALA A 76 -3.12 -3.20 5.72
CA ALA A 76 -4.22 -2.58 6.43
C ALA A 76 -5.53 -2.86 5.71
N ASP A 77 -6.58 -3.18 6.46
CA ASP A 77 -7.91 -3.27 5.88
C ASP A 77 -8.49 -1.86 5.78
N VAL A 78 -8.55 -1.33 4.56
CA VAL A 78 -9.13 0.00 4.33
C VAL A 78 -10.65 0.00 4.37
N SER A 79 -11.32 -1.16 4.42
CA SER A 79 -12.78 -1.24 4.58
C SER A 79 -13.25 -0.69 5.93
N GLU A 80 -12.38 -0.68 6.94
CA GLU A 80 -12.65 -0.13 8.27
C GLU A 80 -12.91 1.39 8.25
N PHE A 81 -12.52 2.09 7.19
CA PHE A 81 -12.74 3.54 7.01
C PHE A 81 -14.02 3.84 6.21
N ALA A 82 -14.92 2.86 6.06
CA ALA A 82 -16.25 3.05 5.48
C ALA A 82 -17.17 3.88 6.41
N VAL A 83 -18.22 4.47 5.82
CA VAL A 83 -19.29 5.17 6.56
C VAL A 83 -20.35 4.19 7.03
#